data_AF-A0A661I346-F1
#
_entry.id   AF-A0A661I346-F1
#
_cell.length_a   1.000
_cell.length_b   1.000
_cell.length_c   1.000
_cell.angle_alpha   90.00
_cell.angle_beta   90.00
_cell.angle_gamma   90.00
#
_symmetry.space_group_name_H-M   'P 1'
#
loop_
_entity.id
_entity.type
_entity.pdbx_description
1 polymer ?
#
loop_
_entity_poly.entity_id
_entity_poly.type
_entity_poly.pdbx_seq_one_letter_code
_entity_poly.pdbx_strand_id
1 'polypeptide(L)'
;MEEIKKPDISIIHSLVIKLKTSLQNGFGQVYIESKINLLNDEDQSRTTQALDSNIFKLEQKNEPIYKKINSVDDLSKIKDEIKSEYKNTIDDFFNLFEKVEDQLDDSVEESLEIIGKTLQNRSKKLDSSFKKFKIEDSWDIEKLQDEFAKVLQKQLKDILESTMPSINIGLKTNSVYEKVVVILNTFYSSLGIYTKEFVKDDDISNKTNYIEIIQMPNDEIKDISFKDKISYVESPAYLFESEFIILEAKVSVWRVS
;
A
#
# COMPACT_ATOMS: atom_id res chain seq x y z
N MET A 1 -17.15 46.84 30.38
CA MET A 1 -16.51 45.53 30.16
C MET A 1 -16.56 45.28 28.66
N GLU A 2 -15.44 45.35 27.96
CA GLU A 2 -15.38 44.91 26.57
C GLU A 2 -15.55 43.40 26.53
N GLU A 3 -16.55 42.92 25.78
CA GLU A 3 -16.67 41.51 25.45
C GLU A 3 -15.46 41.09 24.63
N ILE A 4 -14.55 40.36 25.25
CA ILE A 4 -13.47 39.69 24.53
C ILE A 4 -14.13 38.64 23.63
N LYS A 5 -14.25 38.94 22.34
CA LYS A 5 -14.68 37.96 21.33
C LYS A 5 -13.71 36.79 21.38
N LYS A 6 -14.22 35.60 21.73
CA LYS A 6 -13.43 34.37 21.67
C LYS A 6 -12.88 34.22 20.24
N PRO A 7 -11.59 33.86 20.09
CA PRO A 7 -11.01 33.64 18.77
C PRO A 7 -11.83 32.61 18.00
N ASP A 8 -12.04 32.87 16.72
CA ASP A 8 -12.66 31.89 15.83
C ASP A 8 -11.68 30.71 15.64
N ILE A 9 -12.03 29.58 16.26
CA ILE A 9 -11.22 28.36 16.28
C ILE A 9 -10.99 27.85 14.85
N SER A 10 -11.92 28.10 13.92
CA SER A 10 -11.77 27.70 12.51
C SER A 10 -10.63 28.45 11.82
N ILE A 11 -10.45 29.73 12.14
CA ILE A 11 -9.37 30.57 11.62
C ILE A 11 -8.02 30.06 12.14
N ILE A 12 -7.94 29.74 13.44
CA ILE A 12 -6.74 29.18 14.07
C ILE A 12 -6.37 27.84 13.41
N HIS A 13 -7.33 26.93 13.24
CA HIS A 13 -7.10 25.65 12.55
C HIS A 13 -6.58 25.86 11.13
N SER A 14 -7.18 26.76 10.35
CA SER A 14 -6.74 27.05 8.98
C SER A 14 -5.32 27.61 8.92
N LEU A 15 -4.92 28.43 9.90
CA LEU A 15 -3.57 28.99 10.02
C LEU A 15 -2.55 27.92 10.40
N VAL A 16 -2.91 27.03 11.34
CA VAL A 16 -2.07 25.89 11.71
C VAL A 16 -1.83 24.98 10.51
N ILE A 17 -2.86 24.68 9.72
CA ILE A 17 -2.72 23.88 8.49
C ILE A 17 -1.78 24.58 7.51
N LYS A 18 -2.01 25.86 7.22
CA LYS A 18 -1.15 26.64 6.30
C LYS A 18 0.31 26.70 6.78
N LEU A 19 0.54 26.85 8.08
CA LEU A 19 1.87 26.87 8.67
C LEU A 19 2.54 25.50 8.53
N LYS A 20 1.85 24.41 8.88
CA LYS A 20 2.35 23.04 8.70
C LYS A 20 2.73 22.78 7.24
N THR A 21 1.86 23.12 6.29
CA THR A 21 2.13 22.99 4.84
C THR A 21 3.33 23.84 4.41
N SER A 22 3.47 25.06 4.93
CA SER A 22 4.60 25.94 4.60
C SER A 22 5.92 25.41 5.16
N LEU A 23 5.91 24.84 6.36
CA LEU A 23 7.09 24.22 6.99
C LEU A 23 7.47 22.91 6.30
N GLN A 24 6.49 22.11 5.88
CA GLN A 24 6.68 20.93 5.04
C GLN A 24 7.34 21.30 3.71
N ASN A 25 6.76 22.26 2.97
CA ASN A 25 7.23 22.62 1.63
C ASN A 25 8.51 23.46 1.63
N GLY A 26 8.71 24.32 2.64
CA GLY A 26 9.84 25.24 2.71
C GLY A 26 11.07 24.70 3.44
N PHE A 27 10.87 23.77 4.38
CA PHE A 27 11.94 23.31 5.28
C PHE A 27 12.03 21.78 5.40
N GLY A 28 11.20 21.03 4.67
CA GLY A 28 11.23 19.57 4.67
C GLY A 28 10.84 18.93 6.00
N GLN A 29 10.17 19.68 6.89
CA GLN A 29 9.65 19.11 8.14
C GLN A 29 8.56 18.09 7.86
N VAL A 30 8.56 16.98 8.59
CA VAL A 30 7.51 15.96 8.52
C VAL A 30 6.76 15.97 9.84
N TYR A 31 5.45 16.21 9.76
CA TYR A 31 4.57 16.17 10.92
C TYR A 31 3.78 14.87 10.90
N ILE A 32 3.70 14.24 12.06
CA ILE A 32 2.89 13.05 12.29
C ILE A 32 1.88 13.30 13.39
N GLU A 33 0.71 12.68 13.25
CA GLU A 33 -0.43 12.84 14.13
C GLU A 33 -0.82 11.48 14.69
N SER A 34 -0.88 11.38 16.02
CA SER A 34 -1.48 10.23 16.69
C SER A 34 -2.99 10.27 16.48
N LYS A 35 -3.54 9.18 15.96
CA LYS A 35 -4.98 9.01 15.70
C LYS A 35 -5.73 8.40 16.87
N ILE A 36 -5.02 7.98 17.92
CA ILE A 36 -5.58 7.27 19.08
C ILE A 36 -6.61 8.13 19.83
N ASN A 37 -6.46 9.46 19.84
CA ASN A 37 -7.36 10.37 20.54
C ASN A 37 -8.67 10.70 19.78
N LEU A 38 -8.78 10.32 18.50
CA LEU A 38 -10.04 10.45 17.73
C LEU A 38 -11.04 9.33 18.02
N LEU A 39 -10.65 8.32 18.82
CA LEU A 39 -11.47 7.16 19.17
C LEU A 39 -12.16 7.28 20.55
N ASN A 40 -11.86 8.34 21.32
CA ASN A 40 -12.37 8.51 22.69
C ASN A 40 -13.61 9.40 22.78
N ASP A 41 -13.94 10.18 21.75
CA ASP A 41 -15.15 10.96 21.67
C ASP A 41 -16.04 10.42 20.54
N GLU A 42 -17.19 9.88 20.94
CA GLU A 42 -18.29 9.32 20.14
C GLU A 42 -18.21 7.83 19.72
N ASP A 43 -19.11 7.05 20.32
CA ASP A 43 -19.58 5.70 19.97
C ASP A 43 -18.57 4.53 19.93
N GLN A 44 -18.52 3.82 21.06
CA GLN A 44 -18.16 2.38 21.14
C GLN A 44 -19.21 1.47 20.44
N SER A 45 -19.77 1.89 19.31
CA SER A 45 -20.56 1.05 18.43
C SER A 45 -19.77 0.79 17.15
N ARG A 46 -19.11 -0.37 17.11
CA ARG A 46 -18.64 -1.08 15.90
C ARG A 46 -18.49 -0.25 14.62
N THR A 47 -17.62 0.75 14.62
CA THR A 47 -17.06 1.27 13.38
C THR A 47 -15.67 0.68 13.24
N THR A 48 -15.58 -0.44 12.52
CA THR A 48 -14.47 -0.63 11.58
C THR A 48 -14.43 0.64 10.74
N GLN A 49 -13.73 1.69 11.21
CA GLN A 49 -13.40 2.82 10.35
C GLN A 49 -12.67 2.19 9.18
N ALA A 50 -13.37 2.15 8.04
CA ALA A 50 -12.80 1.66 6.81
C ALA A 50 -11.52 2.47 6.60
N LEU A 51 -10.39 1.77 6.43
CA LEU A 51 -9.17 2.43 6.00
C LEU A 51 -9.52 3.21 4.74
N ASP A 52 -9.06 4.45 4.63
CA ASP A 52 -9.21 5.20 3.38
C ASP A 52 -8.44 4.45 2.29
N SER A 53 -9.15 3.61 1.53
CA SER A 53 -8.55 2.75 0.51
C SER A 53 -7.84 3.55 -0.56
N ASN A 54 -8.17 4.85 -0.70
CA ASN A 54 -7.49 5.76 -1.61
C ASN A 54 -6.00 5.87 -1.32
N ILE A 55 -5.55 5.64 -0.08
CA ILE A 55 -4.12 5.73 0.24
C ILE A 55 -3.30 4.65 -0.47
N PHE A 56 -3.92 3.52 -0.80
CA PHE A 56 -3.30 2.42 -1.53
C PHE A 56 -3.43 2.57 -3.05
N LYS A 57 -4.12 3.60 -3.52
CA LYS A 57 -4.45 3.75 -4.94
C LYS A 57 -3.21 4.06 -5.77
N LEU A 58 -3.00 3.25 -6.80
CA LEU A 58 -2.00 3.42 -7.84
C LEU A 58 -2.68 3.52 -9.20
N GLU A 59 -2.46 4.63 -9.89
CA GLU A 59 -2.94 4.84 -11.26
C GLU A 59 -2.05 4.12 -12.27
N GLN A 60 -2.63 3.59 -13.33
CA GLN A 60 -1.90 2.96 -14.43
C GLN A 60 -1.21 4.04 -15.30
N LYS A 61 -0.01 4.45 -14.91
CA LYS A 61 0.78 5.48 -15.61
C LYS A 61 1.89 4.93 -16.49
N ASN A 62 2.52 3.84 -16.05
CA ASN A 62 3.70 3.27 -16.68
C ASN A 62 3.39 1.86 -17.19
N GLU A 63 4.07 1.48 -18.26
CA GLU A 63 4.09 0.08 -18.70
C GLU A 63 4.84 -0.79 -17.67
N PRO A 64 4.42 -2.06 -17.45
CA PRO A 64 5.14 -2.98 -16.59
C PRO A 64 6.62 -3.11 -16.94
N ILE A 65 7.49 -3.03 -15.93
CA ILE A 65 8.95 -2.96 -16.13
C ILE A 65 9.53 -4.16 -16.88
N TYR A 66 8.92 -5.34 -16.79
CA TYR A 66 9.39 -6.53 -17.51
C TYR A 66 9.20 -6.43 -19.03
N LYS A 67 8.25 -5.62 -19.52
CA LYS A 67 8.05 -5.40 -20.97
C LYS A 67 9.19 -4.63 -21.63
N LYS A 68 10.05 -3.98 -20.83
CA LYS A 68 11.26 -3.33 -21.32
C LYS A 68 12.34 -4.32 -21.77
N ILE A 69 12.20 -5.62 -21.49
CA ILE A 69 13.18 -6.65 -21.85
C ILE A 69 13.00 -7.01 -23.34
N ASN A 70 13.91 -6.55 -24.20
CA ASN A 70 13.90 -6.85 -25.64
C ASN A 70 15.07 -7.74 -26.07
N SER A 71 15.95 -8.08 -25.13
CA SER A 71 17.12 -8.92 -25.31
C SER A 71 17.57 -9.50 -23.96
N VAL A 72 18.46 -10.49 -24.01
CA VAL A 72 19.09 -11.03 -22.80
C VAL A 72 19.92 -9.97 -22.06
N ASP A 73 20.54 -9.04 -22.79
CA ASP A 73 21.33 -7.96 -22.19
C ASP A 73 20.47 -6.97 -21.41
N ASP A 74 19.23 -6.73 -21.84
CA ASP A 74 18.29 -5.86 -21.14
C ASP A 74 17.87 -6.46 -19.79
N LEU A 75 17.82 -7.79 -19.67
CA LEU A 75 17.46 -8.45 -18.41
C LEU A 75 18.38 -8.02 -17.26
N SER A 76 19.69 -7.90 -17.49
CA SER A 76 20.60 -7.45 -16.43
C SER A 76 20.32 -6.01 -16.03
N LYS A 77 20.11 -5.13 -17.01
CA LYS A 77 19.79 -3.71 -16.76
C LYS A 77 18.49 -3.57 -15.98
N ILE A 78 17.45 -4.31 -16.36
CA ILE A 78 16.15 -4.30 -15.68
C ILE A 78 16.26 -4.85 -14.25
N LYS A 79 17.03 -5.91 -14.03
CA LYS A 79 17.31 -6.40 -12.66
C LYS A 79 17.98 -5.32 -11.81
N ASP A 80 18.93 -4.57 -12.38
CA ASP A 80 19.65 -3.52 -11.67
C ASP A 80 18.77 -2.28 -11.42
N GLU A 81 17.92 -1.90 -12.37
CA GLU A 81 16.91 -0.85 -12.23
C GLU A 81 15.97 -1.16 -11.05
N ILE A 82 15.38 -2.37 -11.02
CA ILE A 82 14.50 -2.80 -9.93
C ILE A 82 15.23 -2.79 -8.58
N LYS A 83 16.48 -3.27 -8.53
CA LYS A 83 17.29 -3.26 -7.29
C LYS A 83 17.57 -1.85 -6.81
N SER A 84 17.89 -0.94 -7.72
CA SER A 84 18.16 0.46 -7.41
C SER A 84 16.90 1.14 -6.85
N GLU A 85 15.77 0.98 -7.51
CA GLU A 85 14.48 1.51 -7.05
C GLU A 85 14.10 0.96 -5.67
N TYR A 86 14.26 -0.35 -5.45
CA TYR A 86 13.96 -0.94 -4.16
C TYR A 86 14.94 -0.49 -3.06
N LYS A 87 16.20 -0.25 -3.40
CA LYS A 87 17.17 0.34 -2.47
C LYS A 87 16.77 1.77 -2.10
N ASN A 88 16.42 2.60 -3.07
CA ASN A 88 15.93 3.96 -2.82
C ASN A 88 14.71 3.95 -1.90
N THR A 89 13.80 2.98 -2.08
CA THR A 89 12.63 2.78 -1.20
C THR A 89 13.03 2.51 0.25
N ILE A 90 14.05 1.69 0.47
CA ILE A 90 14.57 1.39 1.81
C ILE A 90 15.24 2.63 2.41
N ASP A 91 16.04 3.33 1.62
CA ASP A 91 16.73 4.55 2.06
C ASP A 91 15.70 5.64 2.42
N ASP A 92 14.67 5.84 1.60
CA ASP A 92 13.57 6.78 1.87
C ASP A 92 12.77 6.40 3.13
N PHE A 93 12.55 5.10 3.36
CA PHE A 93 11.91 4.63 4.59
C PHE A 93 12.73 4.98 5.84
N PHE A 94 14.04 4.70 5.85
CA PHE A 94 14.88 5.03 6.99
C PHE A 94 15.07 6.55 7.16
N ASN A 95 15.17 7.30 6.06
CA ASN A 95 15.18 8.76 6.10
C ASN A 95 13.89 9.35 6.68
N LEU A 96 12.73 8.74 6.38
CA LEU A 96 11.46 9.12 7.02
C LEU A 96 11.52 8.81 8.52
N PHE A 97 11.96 7.60 8.88
CA PHE A 97 12.00 7.15 10.26
C PHE A 97 12.87 8.07 11.12
N GLU A 98 14.11 8.35 10.71
CA GLU A 98 15.04 9.27 11.39
C GLU A 98 14.45 10.69 11.58
N LYS A 99 13.64 11.16 10.62
CA LYS A 99 13.03 12.51 10.71
C LYS A 99 11.90 12.62 11.72
N VAL A 100 11.25 11.50 12.04
CA VAL A 100 10.03 11.48 12.86
C VAL A 100 10.22 10.70 14.15
N GLU A 101 11.35 10.05 14.37
CA GLU A 101 11.69 9.23 15.55
C GLU A 101 11.31 9.93 16.86
N ASP A 102 11.74 11.17 17.07
CA ASP A 102 11.44 11.98 18.27
C ASP A 102 9.95 12.30 18.48
N GLN A 103 9.10 12.05 17.48
CA GLN A 103 7.65 12.28 17.51
C GLN A 103 6.86 10.97 17.72
N LEU A 104 7.52 9.81 17.79
CA LEU A 104 6.90 8.50 17.91
C LEU A 104 6.79 8.05 19.37
N ASP A 105 5.78 7.21 19.64
CA ASP A 105 5.76 6.39 20.84
C ASP A 105 6.53 5.08 20.59
N ASP A 106 6.99 4.44 21.67
CA ASP A 106 7.77 3.20 21.64
C ASP A 106 7.10 2.10 20.78
N SER A 107 5.77 2.00 20.82
CA SER A 107 5.03 0.97 20.08
C SER A 107 5.06 1.21 18.57
N VAL A 108 4.96 2.47 18.13
CA VAL A 108 5.06 2.82 16.71
C VAL A 108 6.50 2.69 16.24
N GLU A 109 7.48 3.10 17.05
CA GLU A 109 8.91 2.94 16.76
C GLU A 109 9.27 1.47 16.52
N GLU A 110 8.95 0.58 17.46
CA GLU A 110 9.19 -0.87 17.33
C GLU A 110 8.54 -1.45 16.07
N SER A 111 7.32 -1.02 15.76
CA SER A 111 6.59 -1.46 14.57
C SER A 111 7.28 -1.03 13.27
N LEU A 112 7.77 0.22 13.20
CA LEU A 112 8.53 0.72 12.06
C LEU A 112 9.88 0.01 11.93
N GLU A 113 10.57 -0.29 13.03
CA GLU A 113 11.79 -1.09 12.97
C GLU A 113 11.55 -2.48 12.35
N ILE A 114 10.45 -3.14 12.74
CA ILE A 114 10.06 -4.45 12.20
C ILE A 114 9.81 -4.33 10.69
N ILE A 115 9.13 -3.29 10.24
CA ILE A 115 8.92 -3.01 8.81
C ILE A 115 10.27 -2.79 8.11
N GLY A 116 11.17 -1.96 8.63
CA GLY A 116 12.49 -1.70 8.06
C GLY A 116 13.34 -2.97 7.93
N LYS A 117 13.42 -3.78 8.99
CA LYS A 117 14.09 -5.10 8.99
C LYS A 117 13.46 -6.04 7.96
N THR A 118 12.14 -5.99 7.80
CA THR A 118 11.41 -6.79 6.80
C THR A 118 11.79 -6.37 5.39
N LEU A 119 11.79 -5.07 5.07
CA LEU A 119 12.17 -4.54 3.76
C LEU A 119 13.59 -4.93 3.37
N GLN A 120 14.55 -4.80 4.29
CA GLN A 120 15.95 -5.21 4.09
C GLN A 120 16.06 -6.72 3.81
N ASN A 121 15.33 -7.55 4.56
CA ASN A 121 15.32 -8.99 4.34
C ASN A 121 14.71 -9.36 2.97
N ARG A 122 13.64 -8.67 2.56
CA ARG A 122 13.03 -8.85 1.24
C ARG A 122 13.95 -8.40 0.11
N SER A 123 14.81 -7.41 0.33
CA SER A 123 15.84 -6.99 -0.66
C SER A 123 16.82 -8.11 -0.97
N LYS A 124 17.30 -8.78 0.08
CA LYS A 124 18.19 -9.95 -0.05
C LYS A 124 17.50 -11.11 -0.78
N LYS A 125 16.21 -11.35 -0.52
CA LYS A 125 15.43 -12.37 -1.23
C LYS A 125 15.23 -12.04 -2.71
N LEU A 126 14.91 -10.79 -3.03
CA LEU A 126 14.78 -10.30 -4.40
C LEU A 126 16.07 -10.52 -5.20
N ASP A 127 17.21 -10.07 -4.66
CA ASP A 127 18.52 -10.28 -5.29
C ASP A 127 18.83 -11.78 -5.47
N SER A 128 18.54 -12.59 -4.45
CA SER A 128 18.72 -14.05 -4.53
C SER A 128 17.86 -14.68 -5.62
N SER A 129 16.62 -14.24 -5.78
CA SER A 129 15.71 -14.72 -6.82
C SER A 129 16.21 -14.32 -8.21
N PHE A 130 16.69 -13.08 -8.38
CA PHE A 130 17.26 -12.62 -9.65
C PHE A 130 18.55 -13.34 -10.04
N LYS A 131 19.39 -13.71 -9.07
CA LYS A 131 20.59 -14.53 -9.29
C LYS A 131 20.26 -15.96 -9.69
N LYS A 132 19.16 -16.52 -9.17
CA LYS A 132 18.71 -17.89 -9.47
C LYS A 132 17.93 -18.00 -10.78
N PHE A 133 17.46 -16.90 -11.33
CA PHE A 133 16.75 -16.88 -12.61
C PHE A 133 17.69 -17.29 -13.75
N LYS A 134 17.36 -18.41 -14.40
CA LYS A 134 18.11 -18.96 -15.54
C LYS A 134 17.27 -18.80 -16.80
N ILE A 135 17.95 -18.48 -17.89
CA ILE A 135 17.36 -18.39 -19.23
C ILE A 135 17.61 -19.72 -19.93
N GLU A 136 16.59 -20.24 -20.60
CA GLU A 136 16.73 -21.43 -21.45
C GLU A 136 16.94 -21.00 -22.90
N ASP A 137 17.76 -21.73 -23.65
CA ASP A 137 18.10 -21.40 -25.05
C ASP A 137 16.86 -21.40 -25.99
N SER A 138 15.77 -22.05 -25.57
CA SER A 138 14.51 -22.15 -26.31
C SER A 138 13.59 -20.96 -26.14
N TRP A 139 13.87 -20.02 -25.23
CA TRP A 139 12.97 -18.92 -24.93
C TRP A 139 13.10 -17.81 -25.97
N ASP A 140 11.96 -17.41 -26.54
CA ASP A 140 11.83 -16.13 -27.22
C ASP A 140 11.68 -14.99 -26.20
N ILE A 141 11.57 -13.76 -26.71
CA ILE A 141 11.46 -12.56 -25.88
C ILE A 141 10.17 -12.57 -25.06
N GLU A 142 9.04 -12.99 -25.63
CA GLU A 142 7.77 -13.06 -24.92
C GLU A 142 7.85 -14.04 -23.74
N LYS A 143 8.42 -15.23 -23.98
CA LYS A 143 8.62 -16.23 -22.92
C LYS A 143 9.58 -15.74 -21.83
N LEU A 144 10.66 -15.04 -22.21
CA LEU A 144 11.59 -14.44 -21.27
C LEU A 144 10.90 -13.39 -20.39
N GLN A 145 10.09 -12.51 -20.99
CA GLN A 145 9.30 -11.52 -20.28
C GLN A 145 8.34 -12.17 -19.29
N ASP A 146 7.58 -13.18 -19.72
CA ASP A 146 6.61 -13.90 -18.89
C ASP A 146 7.27 -14.60 -17.70
N GLU A 147 8.34 -15.36 -17.93
CA GLU A 147 9.01 -16.10 -16.85
C GLU A 147 9.69 -15.14 -15.85
N PHE A 148 10.25 -14.03 -16.34
CA PHE A 148 10.78 -13.00 -15.46
C PHE A 148 9.67 -12.30 -14.67
N ALA A 149 8.54 -11.96 -15.32
CA ALA A 149 7.38 -11.34 -14.69
C ALA A 149 6.84 -12.21 -13.53
N LYS A 150 6.75 -13.53 -13.70
CA LYS A 150 6.34 -14.46 -12.62
C LYS A 150 7.29 -14.44 -11.43
N VAL A 151 8.60 -14.42 -11.68
CA VAL A 151 9.60 -14.32 -10.59
C VAL A 151 9.47 -13.01 -9.85
N LEU A 152 9.33 -11.90 -10.59
CA LEU A 152 9.17 -10.57 -10.02
C LEU A 152 7.85 -10.46 -9.22
N GLN A 153 6.73 -10.86 -9.80
CA GLN A 153 5.40 -10.94 -9.18
C GLN A 153 5.47 -11.65 -7.81
N LYS A 154 6.14 -12.80 -7.74
CA LYS A 154 6.29 -13.55 -6.48
C LYS A 154 7.05 -12.75 -5.41
N GLN A 155 8.10 -12.02 -5.78
CA GLN A 155 8.84 -11.21 -4.81
C GLN A 155 8.02 -10.00 -4.35
N LEU A 156 7.31 -9.36 -5.27
CA LEU A 156 6.45 -8.22 -4.99
C LEU A 156 5.27 -8.59 -4.09
N LYS A 157 4.66 -9.75 -4.32
CA LYS A 157 3.65 -10.34 -3.43
C LYS A 157 4.20 -10.56 -2.02
N ASP A 158 5.37 -11.19 -1.87
CA ASP A 158 6.01 -11.41 -0.56
C ASP A 158 6.36 -10.10 0.16
N ILE A 159 6.66 -9.00 -0.55
CA ILE A 159 6.85 -7.68 0.06
C ILE A 159 5.52 -7.13 0.59
N LEU A 160 4.46 -7.12 -0.22
CA LEU A 160 3.13 -6.64 0.20
C LEU A 160 2.62 -7.45 1.39
N GLU A 161 2.57 -8.78 1.29
CA GLU A 161 2.02 -9.65 2.33
C GLU A 161 2.79 -9.56 3.65
N SER A 162 4.09 -9.30 3.60
CA SER A 162 4.91 -9.20 4.82
C SER A 162 4.88 -7.83 5.50
N THR A 163 4.46 -6.78 4.80
CA THR A 163 4.47 -5.40 5.32
C THR A 163 3.06 -4.85 5.56
N MET A 164 2.09 -5.20 4.72
CA MET A 164 0.73 -4.68 4.80
C MET A 164 0.02 -4.95 6.13
N PRO A 165 0.18 -6.10 6.82
CA PRO A 165 -0.48 -6.30 8.11
C PRO A 165 -0.09 -5.24 9.14
N SER A 166 1.21 -4.98 9.31
CA SER A 166 1.71 -3.96 10.25
C SER A 166 1.31 -2.55 9.82
N ILE A 167 1.34 -2.25 8.52
CA ILE A 167 0.94 -0.96 7.97
C ILE A 167 -0.56 -0.72 8.18
N ASN A 168 -1.42 -1.70 7.90
CA ASN A 168 -2.88 -1.59 8.06
C ASN A 168 -3.28 -1.39 9.53
N ILE A 169 -2.57 -2.02 10.46
CA ILE A 169 -2.76 -1.78 11.89
C ILE A 169 -2.28 -0.36 12.24
N GLY A 170 -1.09 0.01 11.80
CA GLY A 170 -0.48 1.31 12.07
C GLY A 170 -1.25 2.51 11.50
N LEU A 171 -1.87 2.38 10.34
CA LEU A 171 -2.69 3.44 9.72
C LEU A 171 -3.85 3.89 10.60
N LYS A 172 -4.31 3.03 11.51
CA LYS A 172 -5.38 3.32 12.49
C LYS A 172 -4.85 4.10 13.70
N THR A 173 -3.54 4.09 13.95
CA THR A 173 -2.95 4.61 15.17
C THR A 173 -2.09 5.85 14.94
N ASN A 174 -1.40 5.95 13.80
CA ASN A 174 -0.46 7.06 13.55
C ASN A 174 -0.39 7.40 12.05
N SER A 175 -0.33 8.70 11.73
CA SER A 175 -0.23 9.15 10.33
C SER A 175 1.14 8.87 9.67
N VAL A 176 2.17 8.45 10.43
CA VAL A 176 3.47 8.04 9.85
C VAL A 176 3.30 6.92 8.83
N TYR A 177 2.39 5.98 9.09
CA TYR A 177 2.13 4.85 8.20
C TYR A 177 1.55 5.28 6.86
N GLU A 178 0.91 6.44 6.78
CA GLU A 178 0.48 7.01 5.51
C GLU A 178 1.68 7.36 4.62
N LYS A 179 2.73 7.91 5.23
CA LYS A 179 3.99 8.21 4.53
C LYS A 179 4.72 6.95 4.12
N VAL A 180 4.70 5.91 4.96
CA VAL A 180 5.24 4.58 4.62
C VAL A 180 4.52 4.00 3.40
N VAL A 181 3.18 4.09 3.34
CA VAL A 181 2.41 3.65 2.16
C VAL A 181 2.83 4.44 0.91
N VAL A 182 3.00 5.76 1.00
CA VAL A 182 3.44 6.58 -0.15
C VAL A 182 4.81 6.14 -0.68
N ILE A 183 5.76 5.83 0.21
CA ILE A 183 7.09 5.32 -0.18
C ILE A 183 6.96 4.00 -0.94
N LEU A 184 6.19 3.05 -0.40
CA LEU A 184 5.96 1.76 -1.07
C LEU A 184 5.21 1.93 -2.40
N ASN A 185 4.19 2.78 -2.44
CA ASN A 185 3.43 3.08 -3.65
C ASN A 185 4.31 3.67 -4.75
N THR A 186 5.28 4.51 -4.39
CA THR A 186 6.24 5.08 -5.34
C THR A 186 7.06 3.98 -6.00
N PHE A 187 7.53 3.01 -5.21
CA PHE A 187 8.22 1.83 -5.72
C PHE A 187 7.35 0.99 -6.66
N TYR A 188 6.15 0.60 -6.23
CA TYR A 188 5.26 -0.20 -7.07
C TYR A 188 4.90 0.55 -8.37
N SER A 189 4.61 1.85 -8.29
CA SER A 189 4.31 2.66 -9.46
C SER A 189 5.49 2.78 -10.43
N SER A 190 6.74 2.84 -9.94
CA SER A 190 7.93 2.90 -10.80
C SER A 190 8.14 1.60 -11.58
N LEU A 191 7.66 0.48 -11.05
CA LEU A 191 7.65 -0.81 -11.74
C LEU A 191 6.50 -0.99 -12.74
N GLY A 192 5.59 -0.02 -12.85
CA GLY A 192 4.40 -0.11 -13.71
C GLY A 192 3.25 -0.89 -13.10
N ILE A 193 3.15 -0.89 -11.77
CA ILE A 193 2.07 -1.55 -11.03
C ILE A 193 0.98 -0.54 -10.72
N TYR A 194 -0.26 -0.97 -10.88
CA TYR A 194 -1.44 -0.18 -10.54
C TYR A 194 -2.38 -0.99 -9.65
N THR A 195 -3.35 -0.31 -9.06
CA THR A 195 -4.37 -0.96 -8.24
C THR A 195 -5.71 -1.01 -8.95
N LYS A 196 -6.39 -2.15 -8.83
CA LYS A 196 -7.80 -2.28 -9.19
C LYS A 196 -8.65 -2.17 -7.94
N GLU A 197 -9.49 -1.15 -7.92
CA GLU A 197 -10.40 -0.86 -6.82
C GLU A 197 -11.70 -1.65 -6.97
N PHE A 198 -12.28 -1.95 -5.82
CA PHE A 198 -13.61 -2.52 -5.69
C PHE A 198 -14.39 -1.64 -4.71
N VAL A 199 -15.69 -1.57 -4.89
CA VAL A 199 -16.56 -0.82 -3.97
C VAL A 199 -17.63 -1.73 -3.38
N LYS A 200 -18.20 -1.28 -2.27
CA LYS A 200 -19.36 -1.96 -1.66
C LYS A 200 -20.47 -2.11 -2.70
N ASP A 201 -21.15 -3.25 -2.66
CA ASP A 201 -22.23 -3.67 -3.54
C ASP A 201 -21.83 -3.95 -5.00
N ASP A 202 -20.54 -3.91 -5.34
CA ASP A 202 -20.04 -4.44 -6.61
C ASP A 202 -20.37 -5.93 -6.75
N ASP A 203 -20.85 -6.31 -7.94
CA ASP A 203 -21.01 -7.71 -8.34
C ASP A 203 -19.66 -8.33 -8.69
N ILE A 204 -19.35 -9.47 -8.06
CA ILE A 204 -18.10 -10.21 -8.22
C ILE A 204 -18.23 -11.51 -9.01
N SER A 205 -19.41 -11.87 -9.53
CA SER A 205 -19.64 -13.15 -10.22
C SER A 205 -18.64 -13.43 -11.36
N ASN A 206 -18.13 -12.38 -12.01
CA ASN A 206 -17.14 -12.47 -13.10
C ASN A 206 -15.75 -11.91 -12.75
N LYS A 207 -15.47 -11.67 -11.46
CA LYS A 207 -14.23 -11.01 -10.99
C LYS A 207 -13.43 -11.85 -10.00
N THR A 208 -13.73 -13.15 -9.88
CA THR A 208 -13.13 -14.05 -8.89
C THR A 208 -11.61 -14.12 -8.97
N ASN A 209 -11.02 -13.95 -10.15
CA ASN A 209 -9.56 -14.00 -10.31
C ASN A 209 -8.85 -12.85 -9.58
N TYR A 210 -9.51 -11.71 -9.37
CA TYR A 210 -8.92 -10.52 -8.77
C TYR A 210 -9.12 -10.44 -7.26
N ILE A 211 -9.82 -11.40 -6.66
CA ILE A 211 -10.42 -11.25 -5.33
C ILE A 211 -10.09 -12.45 -4.45
N GLU A 212 -9.62 -12.17 -3.24
CA GLU A 212 -9.59 -13.07 -2.11
C GLU A 212 -10.79 -12.76 -1.20
N ILE A 213 -11.66 -13.75 -0.99
CA ILE A 213 -12.83 -13.60 -0.11
C ILE A 213 -12.39 -13.81 1.33
N ILE A 214 -12.51 -12.77 2.15
CA ILE A 214 -12.34 -12.82 3.60
C ILE A 214 -13.70 -12.96 4.29
N GLN A 215 -13.69 -13.41 5.55
CA GLN A 215 -14.92 -13.56 6.33
C GLN A 215 -15.04 -12.43 7.35
N MET A 216 -16.15 -11.68 7.36
CA MET A 216 -16.48 -10.78 8.48
C MET A 216 -17.67 -11.29 9.31
N PRO A 217 -17.68 -11.00 10.63
CA PRO A 217 -18.70 -11.53 11.55
C PRO A 217 -20.11 -10.93 11.38
N ASN A 218 -20.35 -9.96 10.49
CA ASN A 218 -21.64 -9.27 10.34
C ASN A 218 -22.14 -9.18 8.88
N ASP A 219 -21.78 -10.12 8.00
CA ASP A 219 -22.17 -10.07 6.57
C ASP A 219 -23.49 -10.77 6.24
N GLU A 220 -24.35 -11.09 7.21
CA GLU A 220 -25.62 -11.78 6.94
C GLU A 220 -26.71 -10.81 6.46
N ILE A 221 -27.39 -11.18 5.37
CA ILE A 221 -28.50 -10.41 4.81
C ILE A 221 -29.60 -11.35 4.28
N LYS A 222 -30.87 -10.96 4.43
CA LYS A 222 -32.02 -11.77 3.96
C LYS A 222 -32.37 -11.54 2.49
N ASP A 223 -31.87 -10.45 1.91
CA ASP A 223 -32.20 -10.07 0.54
C ASP A 223 -31.26 -10.78 -0.44
N ILE A 224 -31.84 -11.70 -1.22
CA ILE A 224 -31.12 -12.50 -2.22
C ILE A 224 -30.48 -11.66 -3.33
N SER A 225 -30.92 -10.42 -3.54
CA SER A 225 -30.31 -9.50 -4.52
C SER A 225 -28.88 -9.06 -4.14
N PHE A 226 -28.43 -9.37 -2.92
CA PHE A 226 -27.07 -9.13 -2.45
C PHE A 226 -26.14 -10.35 -2.60
N LYS A 227 -26.64 -11.47 -3.15
CA LYS A 227 -25.80 -12.60 -3.50
C LYS A 227 -24.66 -12.14 -4.42
N ASP A 228 -23.44 -12.61 -4.15
CA ASP A 228 -22.24 -12.32 -4.92
C ASP A 228 -21.89 -10.80 -4.99
N LYS A 229 -22.40 -10.01 -4.05
CA LYS A 229 -22.05 -8.59 -3.89
C LYS A 229 -21.12 -8.35 -2.71
N ILE A 230 -20.20 -7.42 -2.88
CA ILE A 230 -19.24 -7.03 -1.85
C ILE A 230 -19.94 -6.34 -0.68
N SER A 231 -19.72 -6.83 0.54
CA SER A 231 -20.16 -6.17 1.77
C SER A 231 -19.12 -5.21 2.33
N TYR A 232 -17.83 -5.53 2.14
CA TYR A 232 -16.69 -4.80 2.68
C TYR A 232 -15.43 -4.98 1.82
N VAL A 233 -14.61 -3.93 1.72
CA VAL A 233 -13.32 -3.94 1.02
C VAL A 233 -12.23 -3.65 2.03
N GLU A 234 -11.30 -4.60 2.21
CA GLU A 234 -10.13 -4.44 3.08
C GLU A 234 -8.95 -3.80 2.32
N SER A 235 -8.68 -4.25 1.10
CA SER A 235 -7.60 -3.74 0.28
C SER A 235 -7.88 -3.90 -1.22
N PRO A 236 -7.33 -3.01 -2.08
CA PRO A 236 -7.42 -3.18 -3.52
C PRO A 236 -6.53 -4.33 -4.01
N ALA A 237 -6.74 -4.75 -5.26
CA ALA A 237 -5.83 -5.68 -5.94
C ALA A 237 -4.65 -4.91 -6.54
N TYR A 238 -3.45 -5.48 -6.53
CA TYR A 238 -2.24 -4.94 -7.16
C TYR A 238 -1.92 -5.73 -8.43
N LEU A 239 -1.66 -5.05 -9.55
CA LEU A 239 -1.50 -5.69 -10.85
C LEU A 239 -0.41 -5.01 -11.69
N PHE A 240 0.29 -5.80 -12.50
CA PHE A 240 1.03 -5.27 -13.65
C PHE A 240 0.09 -4.98 -14.82
N GLU A 241 -0.75 -5.96 -15.14
CA GLU A 241 -1.77 -5.89 -16.18
C GLU A 241 -2.92 -6.84 -15.82
N SER A 242 -4.01 -6.83 -16.59
CA SER A 242 -5.23 -7.56 -16.24
C SER A 242 -5.03 -9.05 -16.00
N GLU A 243 -4.01 -9.66 -16.63
CA GLU A 243 -3.67 -11.08 -16.50
C GLU A 243 -2.56 -11.37 -15.47
N PHE A 244 -1.87 -10.33 -14.98
CA PHE A 244 -0.76 -10.47 -14.02
C PHE A 244 -1.09 -9.78 -12.68
N ILE A 245 -1.74 -10.54 -11.80
CA ILE A 245 -2.18 -10.09 -10.47
C ILE A 245 -1.08 -10.36 -9.45
N ILE A 246 -0.52 -9.32 -8.87
CA ILE A 246 0.51 -9.42 -7.83
C ILE A 246 -0.11 -9.81 -6.50
N LEU A 247 -1.18 -9.13 -6.12
CA LEU A 247 -1.93 -9.43 -4.91
C LEU A 247 -3.42 -9.21 -5.18
N GLU A 248 -4.23 -10.19 -4.79
CA GLU A 248 -5.67 -10.13 -4.91
C GLU A 248 -6.27 -9.07 -3.96
N ALA A 249 -7.39 -8.48 -4.35
CA ALA A 249 -8.16 -7.61 -3.46
C ALA A 249 -8.77 -8.44 -2.35
N LYS A 250 -8.65 -8.00 -1.10
CA LYS A 250 -9.32 -8.65 0.03
C LYS A 250 -10.67 -8.02 0.24
N VAL A 251 -11.73 -8.79 0.02
CA VAL A 251 -13.11 -8.32 0.15
C VAL A 251 -13.95 -9.33 0.91
N SER A 252 -14.97 -8.85 1.61
CA SER A 252 -16.04 -9.71 2.11
C SER A 252 -17.28 -9.60 1.23
N VAL A 253 -18.06 -10.66 1.19
CA VAL A 253 -19.27 -10.81 0.37
C VAL A 253 -20.46 -11.04 1.29
N TRP A 254 -21.60 -10.46 0.94
CA TRP A 254 -22.84 -10.70 1.68
C TRP A 254 -23.21 -12.19 1.71
N ARG A 255 -23.47 -12.71 2.92
CA ARG A 255 -24.01 -14.05 3.17
C ARG A 255 -25.52 -13.97 3.16
N VAL A 256 -26.13 -14.49 2.09
CA VAL A 256 -27.59 -14.56 2.00
C VAL A 256 -28.11 -15.71 2.85
N SER A 257 -29.01 -15.40 3.80
CA SER A 257 -29.66 -16.37 4.70
C SER A 257 -31.19 -16.43 4.55
#